data_AF-A0A0C3BFN0-F1
#
_entry.id   AF-A0A0C3BFN0-F1
#
_cell.length_a   1.000
_cell.length_b   1.000
_cell.length_c   1.000
_cell.angle_alpha   90.00
_cell.angle_beta   90.00
_cell.angle_gamma   90.00
#
_symmetry.space_group_name_H-M   'P 1'
#
loop_
_entity.id
_entity.type
_entity.pdbx_description
1 polymer ?
#
loop_
_entity_poly.entity_id
_entity_poly.type
_entity_poly.pdbx_seq_one_letter_code
_entity_poly.pdbx_strand_id
1 'polypeptide(L)'
;VTVSFEDGTPVTANLIVACDGIHSQTRAQFIADEPRYSGRIAYRGLLPLSSAESFWPFSSYAISWLAPNKHLLAFPINEMKESWMRSAPLEDLAREFEGWDHVLGKLIDGMEPFPGKWRLNDRKLSSQWSFMDGKVVLLRDAAHAMLPHQG
;
A
#
# COMPACT_ATOMS: atom_id res chain seq x y z
N VAL A 1 1.73 -17.88 -27.03
CA VAL A 1 1.07 -18.04 -25.71
C VAL A 1 -0.36 -17.59 -25.88
N THR A 2 -1.32 -18.31 -25.32
CA THR A 2 -2.75 -17.95 -25.41
C THR A 2 -3.22 -17.50 -24.04
N VAL A 3 -3.92 -16.37 -23.99
CA VAL A 3 -4.55 -15.80 -22.80
C VAL A 3 -6.06 -15.98 -22.93
N SER A 4 -6.70 -16.43 -21.87
CA SER A 4 -8.16 -16.51 -21.75
C SER A 4 -8.64 -15.44 -20.77
N PHE A 5 -9.66 -14.71 -21.16
CA PHE A 5 -10.31 -13.69 -20.33
C PHE A 5 -11.65 -14.19 -19.81
N GLU A 6 -12.20 -13.49 -18.81
CA GLU A 6 -13.49 -13.81 -18.20
C GLU A 6 -14.66 -13.74 -19.20
N ASP A 7 -14.58 -12.85 -20.20
CA ASP A 7 -15.57 -12.73 -21.28
C ASP A 7 -15.49 -13.88 -22.32
N GLY A 8 -14.56 -14.82 -22.13
CA GLY A 8 -14.35 -15.97 -23.00
C GLY A 8 -13.55 -15.67 -24.27
N THR A 9 -13.14 -14.42 -24.49
CA THR A 9 -12.33 -14.08 -25.67
C THR A 9 -10.90 -14.63 -25.52
N PRO A 10 -10.39 -15.38 -26.51
CA PRO A 10 -9.00 -15.81 -26.50
C PRO A 10 -8.12 -14.83 -27.25
N VAL A 11 -6.92 -14.54 -26.72
CA VAL A 11 -5.90 -13.76 -27.42
C VAL A 11 -4.61 -14.57 -27.50
N THR A 12 -4.02 -14.64 -28.70
CA THR A 12 -2.69 -15.23 -28.89
C THR A 12 -1.65 -14.13 -29.02
N ALA A 13 -0.54 -14.26 -28.28
CA ALA A 13 0.58 -13.34 -28.33
C ALA A 13 1.93 -14.07 -28.37
N ASN A 14 2.95 -13.39 -28.89
CA ASN A 14 4.33 -13.87 -28.88
C ASN A 14 5.00 -13.69 -27.50
N LEU A 15 4.61 -12.65 -26.75
CA LEU A 15 5.13 -12.31 -25.42
C LEU A 15 3.97 -11.80 -24.54
N ILE A 16 3.96 -12.22 -23.28
CA ILE A 16 3.08 -11.71 -22.23
C ILE A 16 3.94 -11.04 -21.15
N VAL A 17 3.58 -9.80 -20.78
CA VAL A 17 4.17 -9.08 -19.65
C VAL A 17 3.10 -8.94 -18.58
N ALA A 18 3.22 -9.71 -17.50
CA ALA A 18 2.26 -9.74 -16.42
C ALA A 18 2.55 -8.62 -15.41
N CYS A 19 1.64 -7.64 -15.35
CA CYS A 19 1.65 -6.52 -14.39
C CYS A 19 0.37 -6.51 -13.53
N ASP A 20 -0.21 -7.69 -13.28
CA ASP A 20 -1.53 -7.91 -12.66
C ASP A 20 -1.49 -7.92 -11.10
N GLY A 21 -0.49 -7.27 -10.51
CA GLY A 21 -0.46 -6.93 -9.09
C GLY A 21 -0.11 -8.07 -8.13
N ILE A 22 -0.22 -7.80 -6.83
CA ILE A 22 0.12 -8.78 -5.78
C ILE A 22 -0.77 -10.03 -5.81
N HIS A 23 -1.97 -9.95 -6.39
CA HIS A 23 -2.89 -11.08 -6.59
C HIS A 23 -2.80 -11.70 -8.00
N SER A 24 -1.65 -11.55 -8.67
CA SER A 24 -1.41 -11.99 -10.04
C SER A 24 -1.88 -13.42 -10.31
N GLN A 25 -2.89 -13.54 -11.18
CA GLN A 25 -3.37 -14.83 -11.69
C GLN A 25 -2.36 -15.43 -12.66
N THR A 26 -1.58 -14.58 -13.34
CA THR A 26 -0.52 -15.05 -14.24
C THR A 26 0.62 -15.71 -13.47
N ARG A 27 1.04 -15.13 -12.34
CA ARG A 27 2.05 -15.73 -11.44
C ARG A 27 1.61 -17.09 -10.95
N ALA A 28 0.34 -17.23 -10.55
CA ALA A 28 -0.21 -18.46 -10.00
C ALA A 28 -0.14 -19.66 -10.97
N GLN A 29 0.00 -19.42 -12.29
CA GLN A 29 0.21 -20.48 -13.28
C GLN A 29 1.61 -21.11 -13.20
N PHE A 30 2.59 -20.43 -12.61
CA PHE A 30 4.00 -20.83 -12.64
C PHE A 30 4.64 -20.99 -11.26
N ILE A 31 4.17 -20.23 -10.27
CA ILE A 31 4.70 -20.23 -8.91
C ILE A 31 3.54 -20.53 -7.95
N ALA A 32 3.66 -21.62 -7.19
CA ALA A 32 2.72 -21.98 -6.15
C ALA A 32 3.01 -21.20 -4.85
N ASP A 33 2.62 -19.93 -4.80
CA ASP A 33 2.72 -19.08 -3.61
C ASP A 33 1.58 -18.07 -3.48
N GLU A 34 1.38 -17.57 -2.26
CA GLU A 34 0.32 -16.60 -1.93
C GLU A 34 0.88 -15.34 -1.28
N PRO A 35 0.17 -14.19 -1.34
CA PRO A 35 0.52 -13.01 -0.57
C PRO A 35 0.53 -13.35 0.91
N ARG A 36 1.57 -12.91 1.61
CA ARG A 36 1.78 -13.20 3.03
C ARG A 36 1.55 -11.94 3.82
N TYR A 37 0.78 -12.07 4.87
CA TYR A 37 0.61 -10.97 5.81
C TYR A 37 1.90 -10.72 6.58
N SER A 38 2.34 -9.47 6.58
CA SER A 38 3.57 -9.05 7.28
C SER A 38 3.42 -8.95 8.79
N GLY A 39 2.21 -9.12 9.33
CA GLY A 39 1.92 -8.81 10.74
C GLY A 39 1.69 -7.33 11.03
N ARG A 40 1.72 -6.46 9.99
CA ARG A 40 1.59 -5.01 10.14
C ARG A 40 0.37 -4.46 9.42
N ILE A 41 -0.26 -3.49 10.06
CA ILE A 41 -1.30 -2.66 9.44
C ILE A 41 -0.79 -1.25 9.21
N ALA A 42 -1.38 -0.53 8.26
CA ALA A 42 -1.18 0.90 8.09
C ALA A 42 -2.52 1.62 8.21
N TYR A 43 -2.54 2.71 8.97
CA TYR A 43 -3.61 3.69 8.95
C TYR A 43 -3.24 4.83 8.01
N ARG A 44 -4.22 5.36 7.27
CA ARG A 44 -4.06 6.54 6.40
C ARG A 44 -5.22 7.49 6.66
N GLY A 45 -4.90 8.73 6.94
CA GLY A 45 -5.89 9.77 7.16
C GLY A 45 -5.46 11.06 6.47
N LEU A 46 -6.45 11.88 6.15
CA LEU A 46 -6.26 13.19 5.56
C LEU A 46 -6.77 14.26 6.54
N LEU A 47 -6.13 15.41 6.49
CA LEU A 47 -6.42 16.61 7.26
C LEU A 47 -6.25 17.81 6.31
N PRO A 48 -7.22 18.74 6.24
CA PRO A 48 -7.01 19.99 5.53
C PRO A 48 -5.85 20.78 6.15
N LEU A 49 -4.89 21.23 5.34
CA LEU A 49 -3.71 21.96 5.83
C LEU A 49 -4.10 23.22 6.63
N SER A 50 -5.19 23.89 6.25
CA SER A 50 -5.75 25.05 6.96
C SER A 50 -6.10 24.75 8.42
N SER A 51 -6.49 23.51 8.74
CA SER A 51 -6.78 23.07 10.10
C SER A 51 -5.51 22.85 10.94
N ALA A 52 -4.33 22.78 10.30
CA ALA A 52 -3.05 22.50 10.94
C ALA A 52 -2.15 23.74 11.09
N GLU A 53 -2.49 24.87 10.46
CA GLU A 53 -1.62 26.07 10.36
C GLU A 53 -1.07 26.57 11.70
N SER A 54 -1.84 26.42 12.78
CA SER A 54 -1.43 26.88 14.12
C SER A 54 -0.36 26.01 14.81
N PHE A 55 -0.12 24.79 14.34
CA PHE A 55 0.77 23.83 14.99
C PHE A 55 1.66 23.01 14.05
N TRP A 56 1.42 23.05 12.73
CA TRP A 56 2.21 22.37 11.72
C TRP A 56 3.02 23.39 10.91
N PRO A 57 4.34 23.54 11.17
CA PRO A 57 5.12 24.63 10.58
C PRO A 57 5.68 24.30 9.19
N PHE A 58 5.45 23.10 8.65
CA PHE A 58 6.13 22.62 7.45
C PHE A 58 5.20 22.59 6.24
N SER A 59 5.44 23.47 5.27
CA SER A 59 4.67 23.53 4.03
C SER A 59 5.01 22.43 3.01
N SER A 60 6.20 21.80 3.12
CA SER A 60 6.70 20.84 2.12
C SER A 60 7.48 19.65 2.68
N TYR A 61 7.76 19.61 3.98
CA TYR A 61 8.58 18.54 4.57
C TYR A 61 7.74 17.34 5.00
N ALA A 62 8.31 16.16 4.82
CA ALA A 62 7.84 14.94 5.46
C ALA A 62 8.47 14.81 6.84
N ILE A 63 7.66 14.45 7.85
CA ILE A 63 8.15 14.08 9.19
C ILE A 63 7.82 12.62 9.43
N SER A 64 8.80 11.90 9.97
CA SER A 64 8.60 10.56 10.48
C SER A 64 8.85 10.51 12.00
N TRP A 65 7.85 10.06 12.74
CA TRP A 65 8.01 9.68 14.14
C TRP A 65 8.27 8.18 14.20
N LEU A 66 9.34 7.79 14.88
CA LEU A 66 9.81 6.41 14.96
C LEU A 66 9.75 5.93 16.42
N ALA A 67 9.29 4.70 16.62
CA ALA A 67 9.36 4.02 17.90
C ALA A 67 9.45 2.50 17.72
N PRO A 68 9.71 1.73 18.79
CA PRO A 68 9.61 0.29 18.73
C PRO A 68 8.23 -0.16 18.20
N ASN A 69 8.23 -0.99 17.16
CA ASN A 69 7.07 -1.65 16.55
C ASN A 69 6.03 -0.76 15.84
N LYS A 70 6.19 0.57 15.80
CA LYS A 70 5.30 1.47 15.06
C LYS A 70 6.00 2.77 14.64
N HIS A 71 5.53 3.36 13.55
CA HIS A 71 5.97 4.67 13.08
C HIS A 71 4.78 5.40 12.45
N LEU A 72 4.90 6.73 12.35
CA LEU A 72 3.97 7.57 11.62
C LEU A 72 4.76 8.43 10.64
N LEU A 73 4.25 8.57 9.43
CA LEU A 73 4.79 9.43 8.39
C LEU A 73 3.70 10.45 8.01
N ALA A 74 4.00 11.73 8.15
CA ALA A 74 3.12 12.82 7.72
C ALA A 74 3.85 13.70 6.70
N PHE A 75 3.16 14.04 5.61
CA PHE A 75 3.68 14.93 4.58
C PHE A 75 2.51 15.63 3.88
N PRO A 76 2.72 16.86 3.40
CA PRO A 76 1.70 17.57 2.64
C PRO A 76 1.51 16.93 1.27
N ILE A 77 0.25 16.90 0.81
CA ILE A 77 -0.13 16.44 -0.52
C ILE A 77 -1.09 17.45 -1.14
N ASN A 78 -1.14 17.51 -2.47
CA ASN A 78 -2.21 18.20 -3.18
C ASN A 78 -3.42 17.28 -3.29
N GLU A 79 -4.60 17.88 -3.52
CA GLU A 79 -5.92 17.25 -3.63
C GLU A 79 -5.90 15.76 -4.00
N MET A 80 -6.33 14.91 -3.06
CA MET A 80 -6.48 13.47 -3.25
C MET A 80 -7.89 13.04 -2.87
N LYS A 81 -8.47 12.16 -3.69
CA LYS A 81 -9.68 11.39 -3.35
C LYS A 81 -9.26 9.93 -3.24
N GLU A 82 -9.19 9.38 -2.03
CA GLU A 82 -8.93 7.96 -1.82
C GLU A 82 -10.27 7.18 -1.89
N SER A 83 -10.45 6.28 -2.87
CA SER A 83 -11.75 5.63 -3.13
C SER A 83 -11.80 4.11 -2.90
N TRP A 84 -10.78 3.50 -2.30
CA TRP A 84 -10.67 2.04 -2.14
C TRP A 84 -10.10 1.65 -0.77
N MET A 85 -10.83 1.92 0.32
CA MET A 85 -10.34 1.65 1.68
C MET A 85 -11.41 1.05 2.57
N ARG A 86 -10.98 0.16 3.47
CA ARG A 86 -11.75 -0.11 4.69
C ARG A 86 -11.48 1.03 5.65
N SER A 87 -12.52 1.65 6.17
CA SER A 87 -12.39 2.63 7.25
C SER A 87 -12.16 1.94 8.58
N ALA A 88 -11.48 2.64 9.49
CA ALA A 88 -11.42 2.32 10.91
C ALA A 88 -11.84 3.57 11.72
N PRO A 89 -12.39 3.40 12.93
CA PRO A 89 -12.67 4.53 13.80
C PRO A 89 -11.40 5.33 14.11
N LEU A 90 -11.47 6.66 14.06
CA LEU A 90 -10.34 7.53 14.40
C LEU A 90 -9.81 7.29 15.83
N GLU A 91 -10.70 6.94 16.77
CA GLU A 91 -10.33 6.60 18.15
C GLU A 91 -9.38 5.40 18.25
N ASP A 92 -9.46 4.44 17.34
CA ASP A 92 -8.53 3.30 17.31
C ASP A 92 -7.14 3.78 16.92
N LEU A 93 -7.04 4.69 15.94
CA LEU A 93 -5.79 5.32 15.55
C LEU A 93 -5.22 6.18 16.69
N ALA A 94 -6.05 7.02 17.33
CA ALA A 94 -5.62 7.86 18.44
C ALA A 94 -5.04 7.04 19.60
N ARG A 95 -5.69 5.93 19.96
CA ARG A 95 -5.22 5.00 21.01
C ARG A 95 -3.85 4.39 20.68
N GLU A 96 -3.58 4.10 19.41
CA GLU A 96 -2.28 3.59 18.98
C GLU A 96 -1.14 4.62 19.18
N PHE A 97 -1.43 5.92 19.30
CA PHE A 97 -0.42 6.96 19.44
C PHE A 97 -0.56 7.78 20.74
N GLU A 98 -1.31 7.28 21.71
CA GLU A 98 -1.45 7.92 23.02
C GLU A 98 -0.08 8.14 23.69
N GLY A 99 0.12 9.35 24.25
CA GLY A 99 1.36 9.74 24.93
C GLY A 99 2.54 10.06 24.01
N TRP A 100 2.35 10.09 22.69
CA TRP A 100 3.36 10.55 21.74
C TRP A 100 3.43 12.07 21.67
N ASP A 101 4.29 12.58 20.78
CA ASP A 101 4.46 13.99 20.53
C ASP A 101 3.11 14.71 20.32
N HIS A 102 2.96 15.86 20.98
CA HIS A 102 1.73 16.64 20.99
C HIS A 102 1.29 17.14 19.61
N VAL A 103 2.21 17.37 18.66
CA VAL A 103 1.87 17.75 17.28
C VAL A 103 1.20 16.57 16.57
N LEU A 104 1.73 15.36 16.78
CA LEU A 104 1.15 14.14 16.23
C LEU A 104 -0.27 13.89 16.75
N GLY A 105 -0.51 14.09 18.05
CA GLY A 105 -1.86 13.99 18.63
C GLY A 105 -2.85 14.94 17.95
N LYS A 106 -2.46 16.22 17.80
CA LYS A 106 -3.28 17.22 17.10
C LYS A 106 -3.53 16.87 15.63
N LEU A 107 -2.55 16.27 14.95
CA LEU A 107 -2.73 15.80 13.57
C LEU A 107 -3.80 14.71 13.52
N ILE A 108 -3.73 13.71 14.40
CA ILE A 108 -4.70 12.61 14.45
C ILE A 108 -6.10 13.15 14.77
N ASP A 109 -6.24 13.99 15.79
CA ASP A 109 -7.54 14.53 16.20
C ASP A 109 -8.24 15.36 15.10
N GLY A 110 -7.47 15.97 14.21
CA GLY A 110 -8.01 16.74 13.09
C GLY A 110 -8.33 15.90 11.84
N MET A 111 -7.94 14.62 11.78
CA MET A 111 -8.21 13.78 10.62
C MET A 111 -9.72 13.54 10.44
N GLU A 112 -10.12 13.15 9.23
CA GLU A 112 -11.46 12.65 9.01
C GLU A 112 -11.79 11.46 9.95
N PRO A 113 -13.05 11.30 10.42
CA PRO A 113 -13.40 10.32 11.46
C PRO A 113 -13.13 8.85 11.13
N PHE A 114 -12.86 8.55 9.87
CA PHE A 114 -12.79 7.20 9.31
C PHE A 114 -11.55 6.99 8.45
N PRO A 115 -10.33 7.04 9.03
CA PRO A 115 -9.11 6.77 8.29
C PRO A 115 -9.12 5.39 7.62
N GLY A 116 -8.47 5.28 6.47
CA GLY A 116 -8.22 4.02 5.80
C GLY A 116 -7.34 3.10 6.63
N LYS A 117 -7.67 1.81 6.65
CA LYS A 117 -6.91 0.76 7.33
C LYS A 117 -6.53 -0.36 6.37
N TRP A 118 -5.23 -0.61 6.28
CA TRP A 118 -4.64 -1.52 5.31
C TRP A 118 -3.91 -2.66 6.00
N ARG A 119 -4.20 -3.89 5.58
CA ARG A 119 -3.38 -5.06 5.90
C ARG A 119 -2.20 -5.10 4.95
N LEU A 120 -0.97 -4.98 5.45
CA LEU A 120 0.22 -4.96 4.60
C LEU A 120 0.67 -6.39 4.30
N ASN A 121 0.63 -6.74 3.02
CA ASN A 121 1.07 -8.04 2.53
C ASN A 121 2.29 -7.88 1.62
N ASP A 122 3.17 -8.88 1.62
CA ASP A 122 4.26 -9.01 0.67
C ASP A 122 4.20 -10.37 -0.03
N ARG A 123 5.17 -10.65 -0.90
CA ARG A 123 5.42 -12.01 -1.39
C ARG A 123 6.85 -12.43 -1.10
N LYS A 124 7.05 -13.74 -0.98
CA LYS A 124 8.41 -14.29 -1.01
C LYS A 124 9.01 -14.00 -2.37
N LEU A 125 10.23 -13.47 -2.38
CA LEU A 125 10.99 -13.24 -3.61
C LEU A 125 11.18 -14.56 -4.36
N SER A 126 10.75 -14.60 -5.62
CA SER A 126 11.07 -15.70 -6.53
C SER A 126 12.43 -15.47 -7.18
N SER A 127 13.20 -16.54 -7.37
CA SER A 127 14.46 -16.52 -8.13
C SER A 127 14.24 -16.50 -9.65
N GLN A 128 13.02 -16.72 -10.13
CA GLN A 128 12.67 -16.77 -11.56
C GLN A 128 11.40 -15.97 -11.84
N TRP A 129 11.48 -15.04 -12.80
CA TRP A 129 10.36 -14.20 -13.24
C TRP A 129 10.02 -14.34 -14.73
N SER A 130 10.75 -15.19 -15.45
CA SER A 130 10.54 -15.46 -16.87
C SER A 130 10.25 -16.94 -17.09
N PHE A 131 9.22 -17.23 -17.86
CA PHE A 131 8.66 -18.56 -18.08
C PHE A 131 8.38 -18.80 -19.56
N MET A 132 8.14 -20.06 -19.92
CA MET A 132 7.85 -20.48 -21.29
C MET A 132 8.90 -19.99 -22.30
N ASP A 133 10.19 -20.23 -22.01
CA ASP A 133 11.32 -19.80 -22.84
C ASP A 133 11.30 -18.30 -23.16
N GLY A 134 10.98 -17.47 -22.15
CA GLY A 134 10.94 -16.01 -22.31
C GLY A 134 9.62 -15.44 -22.79
N LYS A 135 8.62 -16.26 -23.09
CA LYS A 135 7.34 -15.80 -23.64
C LYS A 135 6.37 -15.26 -22.58
N VAL A 136 6.63 -15.49 -21.30
CA VAL A 136 5.88 -14.90 -20.19
C VAL A 136 6.86 -14.31 -19.18
N VAL A 137 6.69 -13.04 -18.82
CA VAL A 137 7.54 -12.34 -17.85
C VAL A 137 6.66 -11.64 -16.82
N LEU A 138 6.97 -11.83 -15.54
CA LEU A 138 6.33 -11.11 -14.43
C LEU A 138 7.08 -9.80 -14.15
N LEU A 139 6.34 -8.71 -13.91
CA LEU A 139 6.89 -7.42 -13.48
C LEU A 139 6.08 -6.83 -12.32
N ARG A 140 6.65 -5.83 -11.64
CA ARG A 140 5.99 -5.10 -10.53
C ARG A 140 5.58 -6.08 -9.41
N ASP A 141 4.45 -5.82 -8.76
CA ASP A 141 3.97 -6.65 -7.64
C ASP A 141 3.69 -8.11 -8.02
N ALA A 142 3.42 -8.41 -9.30
CA ALA A 142 3.30 -9.79 -9.77
C ALA A 142 4.63 -10.55 -9.64
N ALA A 143 5.77 -9.86 -9.79
CA ALA A 143 7.09 -10.43 -9.62
C ALA A 143 7.59 -10.32 -8.17
N HIS A 144 7.49 -9.12 -7.58
CA HIS A 144 8.26 -8.71 -6.41
C HIS A 144 7.49 -7.75 -5.49
N ALA A 145 6.23 -8.06 -5.16
CA ALA A 145 5.47 -7.30 -4.17
C ALA A 145 6.21 -7.22 -2.84
N MET A 146 6.36 -6.00 -2.32
CA MET A 146 7.13 -5.69 -1.12
C MET A 146 6.34 -4.78 -0.18
N LEU A 147 6.79 -4.69 1.07
CA LEU A 147 6.24 -3.73 2.01
C LEU A 147 6.67 -2.30 1.63
N PRO A 148 5.81 -1.29 1.79
CA PRO A 148 6.03 0.07 1.28
C PRO A 148 6.95 0.91 2.18
N HIS A 149 7.79 0.29 3.01
CA HIS A 149 8.63 1.00 3.98
C HIS A 149 9.82 1.73 3.33
N GLN A 150 10.12 1.41 2.07
CA GLN A 150 11.14 2.10 1.26
C GLN A 150 10.49 2.86 0.09
N GLY A 151 9.19 3.17 0.20
CA GLY A 151 8.47 3.97 -0.78
C GLY A 151 9.04 5.37 -0.89
#